data_AF-A0A2H6FVH3-F1
#
_entry.id   AF-A0A2H6FVH3-F1
#
_cell.length_a   1.000
_cell.length_b   1.000
_cell.length_c   1.000
_cell.angle_alpha   90.00
_cell.angle_beta   90.00
_cell.angle_gamma   90.00
#
_symmetry.space_group_name_H-M   'P 1'
#
loop_
_entity.id
_entity.type
_entity.pdbx_description
1 polymer ?
#
loop_
_entity_poly.entity_id
_entity_poly.type
_entity_poly.pdbx_seq_one_letter_code
_entity_poly.pdbx_strand_id
1 'polypeptide(L)'
;MKISFPAMKGNMGKRDYYVAMIKLNLIPKIFSYHDWGELPPEQRAQRVLQKSRIPEITQYILNNEDGYLFSSLTASYNGEEVFRPYVESPELGILELPLDSQFEINDGQHRMAAIIEALKQNPTLANETISVVFFPFQDLNRMQQMFSDLNRTVKVTSKSLNILYDHRDLLGQLVLDAVERVSVFKNMVDKDRVSLPIRSPKLFTLSAVYGASRELVGVVTSINQDEKAEIINNYWEAVGANIRQWKQVQQGELRPSALRAEYVHSHAVVLWGIGAMGKALIQEYPTNWQSKLTQLSDIDWRRTSKEWQGVCMQGTDIVNRSQTRKITALFMKYKMGFPLTSSEENLIKVIRGEIEDETIGNSGDGKPPYYYNYLQQIGNPDSMISRMQRCIKGHKQISYENMTKIMQEQYGYQISGSIAACIAVLKGEEYIKVEGRGADRQFICLRD
;
A
#
# COMPACT_ATOMS: atom_id res chain seq x y z
N MET A 1 32.48 32.82 -1.12
CA MET A 1 32.39 31.80 -0.03
C MET A 1 32.13 30.46 -0.72
N LYS A 2 32.67 29.34 -0.23
CA LYS A 2 32.59 28.03 -0.91
C LYS A 2 32.04 26.96 0.05
N ILE A 3 31.29 26.00 -0.48
CA ILE A 3 30.99 24.75 0.22
C ILE A 3 32.11 23.79 -0.10
N SER A 4 32.65 23.11 0.91
CA SER A 4 33.69 22.11 0.72
C SER A 4 33.44 20.88 1.56
N PHE A 5 33.69 19.71 0.99
CA PHE A 5 33.63 18.46 1.73
C PHE A 5 34.66 17.46 1.18
N PRO A 6 35.22 16.59 2.04
CA PRO A 6 36.04 15.47 1.60
C PRO A 6 35.23 14.56 0.67
N ALA A 7 35.81 14.21 -0.47
CA ALA A 7 35.14 13.41 -1.48
C ALA A 7 36.13 12.49 -2.21
N MET A 8 35.59 11.40 -2.74
CA MET A 8 36.27 10.53 -3.68
C MET A 8 35.79 10.85 -5.10
N LYS A 9 36.71 11.12 -6.01
CA LYS A 9 36.45 11.32 -7.44
C LYS A 9 36.44 9.97 -8.16
N GLY A 10 35.39 9.72 -8.94
CA GLY A 10 35.28 8.57 -9.82
C GLY A 10 34.93 8.97 -11.25
N ASN A 11 35.06 8.04 -12.19
CA ASN A 11 34.61 8.21 -13.58
C ASN A 11 33.65 7.08 -13.96
N MET A 12 32.43 7.44 -14.38
CA MET A 12 31.40 6.49 -14.80
C MET A 12 30.78 6.96 -16.12
N GLY A 13 30.84 6.12 -17.16
CA GLY A 13 30.24 6.45 -18.45
C GLY A 13 30.80 7.73 -19.08
N LYS A 14 32.11 7.98 -18.92
CA LYS A 14 32.84 9.20 -19.34
C LYS A 14 32.47 10.46 -18.56
N ARG A 15 31.87 10.33 -17.38
CA ARG A 15 31.51 11.46 -16.51
C ARG A 15 32.26 11.34 -15.21
N ASP A 16 32.84 12.44 -14.79
CA ASP A 16 33.36 12.55 -13.43
C ASP A 16 32.18 12.68 -12.47
N TYR A 17 32.29 11.99 -11.34
CA TYR A 17 31.34 12.07 -10.24
C TYR A 17 32.10 11.99 -8.92
N TYR A 18 31.44 12.42 -7.84
CA TYR A 18 32.07 12.52 -6.54
C TYR A 18 31.24 11.79 -5.49
N VAL A 19 31.87 11.10 -4.56
CA VAL A 19 31.19 10.46 -3.42
C VAL A 19 31.68 11.09 -2.14
N ALA A 20 30.77 11.56 -1.30
CA ALA A 20 31.11 12.15 -0.01
C ALA A 20 30.19 11.67 1.11
N MET A 21 30.73 11.61 2.32
CA MET A 21 29.96 11.34 3.53
C MET A 21 29.43 12.66 4.09
N ILE A 22 28.11 12.81 4.14
CA ILE A 22 27.45 14.02 4.61
C ILE A 22 26.78 13.75 5.95
N LYS A 23 27.07 14.60 6.95
CA LYS A 23 26.39 14.54 8.24
C LYS A 23 24.90 14.79 8.07
N LEU A 24 24.05 14.05 8.78
CA LEU A 24 22.60 14.15 8.62
C LEU A 24 22.09 15.58 8.90
N ASN A 25 22.68 16.30 9.87
CA ASN A 25 22.30 17.68 10.16
C ASN A 25 22.63 18.71 9.05
N LEU A 26 23.47 18.34 8.07
CA LEU A 26 23.78 19.17 6.91
C LEU A 26 22.81 18.93 5.76
N ILE A 27 22.11 17.79 5.74
CA ILE A 27 21.14 17.45 4.70
C ILE A 27 20.08 18.55 4.49
N PRO A 28 19.39 19.09 5.52
CA PRO A 28 18.41 20.16 5.32
C PRO A 28 19.03 21.49 4.87
N LYS A 29 20.35 21.67 5.01
CA LYS A 29 21.07 22.90 4.64
C LYS A 29 21.60 22.85 3.20
N ILE A 30 22.01 21.66 2.75
CA ILE A 30 22.58 21.42 1.42
C ILE A 30 21.48 21.24 0.38
N PHE A 31 20.42 20.50 0.72
CA PHE A 31 19.37 20.16 -0.24
C PHE A 31 18.15 21.05 -0.04
N SER A 32 17.87 21.87 -1.04
CA SER A 32 16.65 22.68 -1.09
C SER A 32 15.48 21.84 -1.64
N TYR A 33 14.33 21.89 -0.96
CA TYR A 33 13.10 21.35 -1.52
C TYR A 33 12.57 22.28 -2.61
N HIS A 34 12.54 21.79 -3.84
CA HIS A 34 11.79 22.42 -4.93
C HIS A 34 10.46 21.66 -5.09
N ASP A 35 9.33 22.38 -4.99
CA ASP A 35 8.03 21.78 -5.25
C ASP A 35 7.79 21.71 -6.77
N TRP A 36 8.26 20.62 -7.36
CA TRP A 36 8.05 20.31 -8.78
C TRP A 36 6.58 20.09 -9.15
N GLY A 37 5.66 20.07 -8.18
CA GLY A 37 4.23 19.85 -8.37
C GLY A 37 3.55 20.91 -9.22
N GLU A 38 4.05 22.15 -9.19
CA GLU A 38 3.51 23.29 -9.93
C GLU A 38 3.91 23.32 -11.41
N LEU A 39 4.98 22.59 -11.78
CA LEU A 39 5.46 22.49 -13.16
C LEU A 39 4.79 21.33 -13.92
N PRO A 40 4.57 21.44 -15.24
CA PRO A 40 4.18 20.31 -16.09
C PRO A 40 5.20 19.16 -16.01
N PRO A 41 4.78 17.88 -16.12
CA PRO A 41 5.68 16.71 -16.01
C PRO A 41 6.94 16.80 -16.88
N GLU A 42 6.84 17.35 -18.08
CA GLU A 42 7.92 17.50 -19.06
C GLU A 42 9.00 18.48 -18.58
N GLN A 43 8.67 19.40 -17.68
CA GLN A 43 9.56 20.42 -17.13
C GLN A 43 10.13 20.02 -15.76
N ARG A 44 9.78 18.83 -15.23
CA ARG A 44 10.27 18.37 -13.93
C ARG A 44 11.60 17.64 -14.10
N ALA A 45 12.57 17.96 -13.25
CA ALA A 45 13.78 17.15 -13.09
C ALA A 45 13.54 15.93 -12.19
N GLN A 46 12.42 15.90 -11.43
CA GLN A 46 12.12 14.89 -10.41
C GLN A 46 10.62 14.55 -10.34
N ARG A 47 10.30 13.40 -9.72
CA ARG A 47 8.90 13.02 -9.46
C ARG A 47 8.36 13.74 -8.21
N VAL A 48 7.07 14.04 -8.20
CA VAL A 48 6.39 14.62 -7.03
C VAL A 48 6.58 13.71 -5.81
N LEU A 49 7.00 14.30 -4.69
CA LEU A 49 7.19 13.59 -3.44
C LEU A 49 5.85 13.09 -2.90
N GLN A 50 5.71 11.78 -2.76
CA GLN A 50 4.56 11.18 -2.09
C GLN A 50 4.71 11.32 -0.57
N LYS A 51 4.15 12.39 0.00
CA LYS A 51 4.25 12.71 1.44
C LYS A 51 3.74 11.59 2.35
N SER A 52 2.77 10.79 1.89
CA SER A 52 2.24 9.62 2.62
C SER A 52 3.28 8.55 2.93
N ARG A 53 4.41 8.51 2.22
CA ARG A 53 5.49 7.53 2.45
C ARG A 53 6.50 7.95 3.51
N ILE A 54 6.52 9.24 3.87
CA ILE A 54 7.53 9.79 4.79
C ILE A 54 7.39 9.17 6.19
N PRO A 55 6.20 9.09 6.81
CA PRO A 55 6.07 8.59 8.18
C PRO A 55 6.61 7.18 8.39
N GLU A 56 6.36 6.27 7.45
CA GLU A 56 6.85 4.88 7.52
C GLU A 56 8.38 4.82 7.52
N ILE A 57 9.04 5.60 6.66
CA ILE A 57 10.50 5.63 6.55
C ILE A 57 11.12 6.34 7.76
N THR A 58 10.50 7.42 8.25
CA THR A 58 10.92 8.10 9.48
C THR A 58 10.86 7.14 10.66
N GLN A 59 9.78 6.38 10.79
CA GLN A 59 9.64 5.40 11.86
C GLN A 59 10.64 4.27 11.73
N TYR A 60 10.98 3.84 10.51
CA TYR A 60 12.05 2.87 10.29
C TYR A 60 13.41 3.35 10.82
N ILE A 61 13.75 4.64 10.67
CA ILE A 61 14.99 5.20 11.27
C ILE A 61 14.89 5.14 12.79
N LEU A 62 13.84 5.74 13.36
CA LEU A 62 13.69 5.90 14.82
C LEU A 62 13.52 4.57 15.59
N ASN A 63 12.89 3.56 14.98
CA ASN A 63 12.75 2.25 15.60
C ASN A 63 14.00 1.37 15.50
N ASN A 64 14.99 1.79 14.72
CA ASN A 64 16.15 0.97 14.39
C ASN A 64 17.44 1.78 14.43
N GLU A 65 17.61 2.68 15.39
CA GLU A 65 18.78 3.57 15.48
C GLU A 65 20.11 2.78 15.46
N ASP A 66 20.13 1.59 16.07
CA ASP A 66 21.31 0.72 16.10
C ASP A 66 21.56 -0.11 14.82
N GLY A 67 20.73 0.02 13.78
CA GLY A 67 20.85 -0.84 12.61
C GLY A 67 19.95 -0.53 11.42
N TYR A 68 19.47 0.71 11.28
CA TYR A 68 18.82 1.14 10.05
C TYR A 68 19.87 1.27 8.94
N LEU A 69 19.45 1.01 7.71
CA LEU A 69 20.32 1.04 6.55
C LEU A 69 19.64 1.78 5.39
N PHE A 70 20.39 2.69 4.77
CA PHE A 70 20.03 3.30 3.50
C PHE A 70 21.16 3.16 2.48
N SER A 71 20.79 3.01 1.22
CA SER A 71 21.73 3.25 0.12
C SER A 71 22.00 4.75 -0.02
N SER A 72 23.05 5.08 -0.77
CA SER A 72 23.46 6.47 -1.02
C SER A 72 22.33 7.33 -1.57
N LEU A 73 22.35 8.63 -1.27
CA LEU A 73 21.59 9.62 -2.04
C LEU A 73 22.34 9.89 -3.34
N THR A 74 21.61 10.21 -4.41
CA THR A 74 22.22 10.71 -5.64
C THR A 74 21.71 12.12 -5.88
N ALA A 75 22.63 13.05 -6.10
CA ALA A 75 22.33 14.45 -6.31
C ALA A 75 23.11 15.02 -7.48
N SER A 76 22.54 16.00 -8.16
CA SER A 76 23.25 16.84 -9.13
C SER A 76 23.43 18.23 -8.58
N TYR A 77 24.51 18.89 -8.96
CA TYR A 77 24.80 20.26 -8.52
C TYR A 77 25.07 21.17 -9.71
N ASN A 78 24.71 22.45 -9.60
CA ASN A 78 25.15 23.48 -10.55
C ASN A 78 26.42 24.19 -10.04
N GLY A 79 27.09 24.90 -10.95
CA GLY A 79 28.33 25.63 -10.67
C GLY A 79 29.59 24.86 -11.09
N GLU A 80 30.68 25.61 -11.24
CA GLU A 80 31.98 25.07 -11.61
C GLU A 80 32.67 24.47 -10.39
N GLU A 81 32.91 23.15 -10.42
CA GLU A 81 33.58 22.45 -9.34
C GLU A 81 35.10 22.61 -9.37
N VAL A 82 35.70 22.65 -8.19
CA VAL A 82 37.16 22.54 -8.04
C VAL A 82 37.45 21.34 -7.14
N PHE A 83 38.03 20.29 -7.71
CA PHE A 83 38.50 19.14 -6.95
C PHE A 83 39.99 19.27 -6.64
N ARG A 84 40.33 19.32 -5.35
CA ARG A 84 41.72 19.36 -4.87
C ARG A 84 42.15 17.96 -4.41
N PRO A 85 42.88 17.19 -5.23
CA PRO A 85 43.33 15.86 -4.85
C PRO A 85 44.36 15.92 -3.72
N TYR A 86 44.40 14.87 -2.91
CA TYR A 86 45.52 14.61 -2.00
C TYR A 86 46.73 14.11 -2.80
N VAL A 87 47.93 14.44 -2.31
CA VAL A 87 49.20 14.14 -3.00
C VAL A 87 49.38 12.63 -3.19
N GLU A 88 49.04 11.84 -2.18
CA GLU A 88 49.27 10.39 -2.17
C GLU A 88 48.10 9.58 -2.75
N SER A 89 46.93 10.20 -2.96
CA SER A 89 45.72 9.53 -3.45
C SER A 89 44.92 10.50 -4.33
N PRO A 90 45.23 10.59 -5.64
CA PRO A 90 44.60 11.55 -6.54
C PRO A 90 43.08 11.42 -6.69
N GLU A 91 42.53 10.24 -6.38
CA GLU A 91 41.10 9.96 -6.34
C GLU A 91 40.43 10.45 -5.04
N LEU A 92 41.18 10.76 -3.99
CA LEU A 92 40.68 11.34 -2.75
C LEU A 92 41.05 12.82 -2.68
N GLY A 93 40.14 13.65 -2.20
CA GLY A 93 40.41 15.08 -2.14
C GLY A 93 39.29 15.89 -1.52
N ILE A 94 39.39 17.21 -1.68
CA ILE A 94 38.35 18.16 -1.29
C ILE A 94 37.60 18.59 -2.55
N LEU A 95 36.29 18.33 -2.59
CA LEU A 95 35.41 18.94 -3.58
C LEU A 95 34.98 20.32 -3.08
N GLU A 96 35.28 21.36 -3.84
CA GLU A 96 34.83 22.73 -3.60
C GLU A 96 33.77 23.13 -4.62
N LEU A 97 32.66 23.68 -4.13
CA LEU A 97 31.58 24.23 -4.93
C LEU A 97 31.28 25.68 -4.50
N PRO A 98 30.78 26.54 -5.41
CA PRO A 98 30.21 27.83 -5.04
C PRO A 98 29.17 27.71 -3.90
N LEU A 99 29.10 28.71 -3.02
CA LEU A 99 28.14 28.67 -1.90
C LEU A 99 26.68 28.71 -2.37
N ASP A 100 26.44 29.37 -3.49
CA ASP A 100 25.15 29.49 -4.18
C ASP A 100 24.82 28.30 -5.07
N SER A 101 25.66 27.25 -5.06
CA SER A 101 25.36 25.99 -5.73
C SER A 101 24.07 25.37 -5.19
N GLN A 102 23.18 25.05 -6.11
CA GLN A 102 21.94 24.33 -5.88
C GLN A 102 22.16 22.84 -6.08
N PHE A 103 21.61 22.04 -5.17
CA PHE A 103 21.66 20.59 -5.21
C PHE A 103 20.28 20.00 -5.46
N GLU A 104 20.17 19.19 -6.51
CA GLU A 104 18.93 18.51 -6.89
C GLU A 104 19.05 17.00 -6.65
N ILE A 105 18.15 16.42 -5.86
CA ILE A 105 18.12 14.97 -5.60
C ILE A 105 17.58 14.19 -6.79
N ASN A 106 18.39 13.31 -7.37
CA ASN A 106 17.97 12.40 -8.44
C ASN A 106 17.40 11.08 -7.91
N ASP A 107 17.96 10.57 -6.81
CA ASP A 107 17.46 9.38 -6.10
C ASP A 107 17.57 9.55 -4.58
N GLY A 108 16.59 9.01 -3.85
CA GLY A 108 16.55 9.06 -2.40
C GLY A 108 15.75 10.22 -1.80
N GLN A 109 14.91 10.92 -2.57
CA GLN A 109 14.08 12.04 -2.08
C GLN A 109 13.25 11.68 -0.82
N HIS A 110 12.70 10.46 -0.77
CA HIS A 110 11.91 9.98 0.37
C HIS A 110 12.79 9.68 1.59
N ARG A 111 14.01 9.18 1.37
CA ARG A 111 15.00 8.97 2.44
C ARG A 111 15.44 10.31 3.01
N MET A 112 15.75 11.28 2.15
CA MET A 112 16.09 12.64 2.56
C MET A 112 14.96 13.28 3.39
N ALA A 113 13.71 13.19 2.93
CA ALA A 113 12.54 13.66 3.67
C ALA A 113 12.41 13.02 5.05
N ALA A 114 12.58 11.71 5.11
CA ALA A 114 12.49 10.96 6.35
C ALA A 114 13.63 11.28 7.33
N ILE A 115 14.86 11.48 6.84
CA ILE A 115 16.00 11.94 7.64
C ILE A 115 15.71 13.30 8.26
N ILE A 116 15.21 14.25 7.46
CA ILE A 116 14.87 15.60 7.94
C ILE A 116 13.80 15.52 9.03
N GLU A 117 12.79 14.66 8.85
CA GLU A 117 11.73 14.48 9.84
C GLU A 117 12.21 13.73 11.09
N ALA A 118 13.05 12.71 10.93
CA ALA A 118 13.64 11.96 12.03
C ALA A 118 14.53 12.87 12.90
N LEU A 119 15.32 13.77 12.30
CA LEU A 119 16.15 14.75 13.03
C LEU A 119 15.33 15.72 13.89
N LYS A 120 14.10 16.05 13.49
CA LYS A 120 13.22 16.89 14.31
C LYS A 120 12.74 16.15 15.56
N GLN A 121 12.54 14.84 15.45
CA GLN A 121 12.04 13.99 16.54
C GLN A 121 13.18 13.52 17.45
N ASN A 122 14.32 13.17 16.86
CA ASN A 122 15.52 12.79 17.57
C ASN A 122 16.77 13.51 17.01
N PRO A 123 17.19 14.64 17.62
CA PRO A 123 18.37 15.39 17.22
C PRO A 123 19.71 14.64 17.40
N THR A 124 19.77 13.53 18.14
CA THR A 124 21.04 12.80 18.37
C THR A 124 21.59 12.20 17.07
N LEU A 125 20.72 11.90 16.10
CA LEU A 125 21.05 11.42 14.76
C LEU A 125 21.93 12.41 13.95
N ALA A 126 22.04 13.66 14.40
CA ALA A 126 22.73 14.75 13.70
C ALA A 126 24.18 14.43 13.25
N ASN A 127 24.90 13.63 14.04
CA ASN A 127 26.31 13.31 13.80
C ASN A 127 26.53 12.09 12.91
N GLU A 128 25.48 11.30 12.65
CA GLU A 128 25.55 10.20 11.70
C GLU A 128 25.77 10.73 10.29
N THR A 129 26.23 9.85 9.40
CA THR A 129 26.57 10.23 8.02
C THR A 129 25.86 9.34 7.02
N ILE A 130 25.48 9.92 5.89
CA ILE A 130 24.99 9.21 4.72
C ILE A 130 25.90 9.51 3.53
N SER A 131 26.17 8.50 2.72
CA SER A 131 26.89 8.66 1.46
C SER A 131 26.02 9.40 0.44
N VAL A 132 26.59 10.39 -0.23
CA VAL A 132 25.96 11.12 -1.34
C VAL A 132 26.86 11.02 -2.56
N VAL A 133 26.25 10.61 -3.69
CA VAL A 133 26.87 10.59 -5.01
C VAL A 133 26.48 11.88 -5.74
N PHE A 134 27.46 12.70 -6.06
CA PHE A 134 27.31 13.99 -6.73
C PHE A 134 27.69 13.94 -8.20
N PHE A 135 26.81 14.42 -9.06
CA PHE A 135 27.04 14.61 -10.50
C PHE A 135 27.00 16.11 -10.86
N PRO A 136 27.88 16.60 -11.74
CA PRO A 136 27.70 17.91 -12.33
C PRO A 136 26.38 17.98 -13.11
N PHE A 137 25.59 19.03 -12.88
CA PHE A 137 24.39 19.32 -13.67
C PHE A 137 24.80 19.70 -15.10
N GLN A 138 24.09 19.16 -16.09
CA GLN A 138 24.32 19.47 -17.51
C GLN A 138 23.11 20.18 -18.10
N ASP A 139 21.99 19.44 -18.20
CA ASP A 139 20.73 19.92 -18.71
C ASP A 139 19.57 19.07 -18.17
N LEU A 140 18.34 19.54 -18.38
CA LEU A 140 17.13 18.87 -17.91
C LEU A 140 16.93 17.47 -18.53
N ASN A 141 17.23 17.31 -19.83
CA ASN A 141 17.09 16.01 -20.51
C ASN A 141 18.01 14.96 -19.89
N ARG A 142 19.23 15.36 -19.51
CA ARG A 142 20.19 14.50 -18.81
C ARG A 142 19.73 14.14 -17.41
N MET A 143 19.15 15.08 -16.68
CA MET A 143 18.56 14.80 -15.36
C MET A 143 17.42 13.79 -15.44
N GLN A 144 16.52 13.96 -16.42
CA GLN A 144 15.43 13.03 -16.68
C GLN A 144 15.93 11.64 -17.11
N GLN A 145 16.96 11.59 -17.97
CA GLN A 145 17.59 10.33 -18.37
C GLN A 145 18.23 9.62 -17.16
N MET A 146 18.93 10.36 -16.30
CA MET A 146 19.54 9.80 -15.10
C MET A 146 18.50 9.26 -14.12
N PHE A 147 17.39 9.97 -13.93
CA PHE A 147 16.25 9.47 -13.17
C PHE A 147 15.70 8.16 -13.77
N SER A 148 15.53 8.08 -15.09
CA SER A 148 15.09 6.87 -15.77
C SER A 148 16.07 5.71 -15.57
N ASP A 149 17.37 5.95 -15.77
CA ASP A 149 18.43 4.95 -15.63
C ASP A 149 18.51 4.38 -14.20
N LEU A 150 18.44 5.25 -13.19
CA LEU A 150 18.44 4.86 -11.77
C LEU A 150 17.25 3.96 -11.41
N ASN A 151 16.08 4.19 -12.01
CA ASN A 151 14.88 3.40 -11.73
C ASN A 151 14.78 2.13 -12.60
N ARG A 152 15.37 2.12 -13.80
CA ARG A 152 15.24 1.02 -14.77
C ARG A 152 15.81 -0.30 -14.25
N THR A 153 16.90 -0.26 -13.49
CA THR A 153 17.61 -1.45 -13.01
C THR A 153 17.13 -1.94 -11.64
N VAL A 154 16.26 -1.19 -10.95
CA VAL A 154 15.73 -1.57 -9.64
C VAL A 154 14.69 -2.65 -9.81
N LYS A 155 15.07 -3.90 -9.59
CA LYS A 155 14.13 -5.02 -9.48
C LYS A 155 13.57 -5.05 -8.05
N VAL A 156 12.26 -4.84 -7.94
CA VAL A 156 11.55 -4.98 -6.66
C VAL A 156 11.64 -6.44 -6.22
N THR A 157 12.19 -6.67 -5.03
CA THR A 157 12.20 -7.98 -4.40
C THR A 157 10.77 -8.45 -4.15
N SER A 158 10.55 -9.77 -4.21
CA SER A 158 9.21 -10.29 -3.97
C SER A 158 8.80 -10.05 -2.52
N LYS A 159 7.49 -9.93 -2.27
CA LYS A 159 6.96 -9.84 -0.91
C LYS A 159 7.34 -11.08 -0.08
N SER A 160 7.35 -12.26 -0.69
CA SER A 160 7.74 -13.51 -0.03
C SER A 160 9.20 -13.44 0.46
N LEU A 161 10.12 -12.95 -0.38
CA LEU A 161 11.53 -12.82 -0.04
C LEU A 161 11.75 -11.75 1.06
N ASN A 162 11.02 -10.64 0.99
CA ASN A 162 11.08 -9.62 2.04
C ASN A 162 10.62 -10.18 3.40
N ILE A 163 9.52 -10.94 3.44
CA ILE A 163 9.07 -11.61 4.68
C ILE A 163 10.10 -12.63 5.17
N LEU A 164 10.77 -13.34 4.25
CA LEU A 164 11.76 -14.35 4.61
C LEU A 164 13.01 -13.76 5.28
N TYR A 165 13.43 -12.56 4.87
CA TYR A 165 14.66 -11.91 5.35
C TYR A 165 14.44 -10.81 6.38
N ASP A 166 13.20 -10.35 6.57
CA ASP A 166 12.88 -9.39 7.62
C ASP A 166 12.74 -10.07 8.98
N HIS A 167 13.88 -10.23 9.65
CA HIS A 167 13.94 -10.78 11.01
C HIS A 167 13.36 -9.83 12.08
N ARG A 168 12.91 -8.63 11.71
CA ARG A 168 12.25 -7.69 12.65
C ARG A 168 10.72 -7.82 12.59
N ASP A 169 10.18 -8.42 11.54
CA ASP A 169 8.75 -8.69 11.41
C ASP A 169 8.34 -9.89 12.28
N LEU A 170 7.79 -9.62 13.47
CA LEU A 170 7.31 -10.65 14.39
C LEU A 170 6.24 -11.55 13.74
N LEU A 171 5.30 -10.99 12.97
CA LEU A 171 4.31 -11.81 12.26
C LEU A 171 4.98 -12.68 11.21
N GLY A 172 5.98 -12.14 10.52
CA GLY A 172 6.80 -12.87 9.56
C GLY A 172 7.45 -14.11 10.19
N GLN A 173 8.03 -13.95 11.37
CA GLN A 173 8.62 -15.05 12.15
C GLN A 173 7.58 -16.12 12.53
N LEU A 174 6.42 -15.71 13.06
CA LEU A 174 5.35 -16.64 13.41
C LEU A 174 4.83 -17.42 12.20
N VAL A 175 4.70 -16.75 11.06
CA VAL A 175 4.25 -17.39 9.81
C VAL A 175 5.30 -18.35 9.27
N LEU A 176 6.59 -18.00 9.33
CA LEU A 176 7.68 -18.89 8.92
C LEU A 176 7.72 -20.15 9.78
N ASP A 177 7.51 -20.03 11.09
CA ASP A 177 7.38 -21.17 12.01
C ASP A 177 6.15 -22.03 11.67
N ALA A 178 4.98 -21.40 11.45
CA ALA A 178 3.77 -22.10 11.04
C ALA A 178 3.93 -22.83 9.70
N VAL A 179 4.69 -22.28 8.75
CA VAL A 179 4.99 -22.94 7.47
C VAL A 179 5.76 -24.25 7.65
N GLU A 180 6.56 -24.39 8.71
CA GLU A 180 7.30 -25.62 9.01
C GLU A 180 6.52 -26.60 9.90
N ARG A 181 5.61 -26.10 10.73
CA ARG A 181 4.85 -26.89 11.72
C ARG A 181 3.48 -27.36 11.22
N VAL A 182 2.71 -26.46 10.61
CA VAL A 182 1.35 -26.77 10.15
C VAL A 182 1.43 -27.74 8.99
N SER A 183 0.74 -28.87 9.13
CA SER A 183 0.87 -30.00 8.22
C SER A 183 0.63 -29.56 6.78
N VAL A 184 -0.39 -28.74 6.52
CA VAL A 184 -0.77 -28.35 5.15
C VAL A 184 0.21 -27.39 4.48
N PHE A 185 0.96 -26.63 5.27
CA PHE A 185 1.93 -25.68 4.74
C PHE A 185 3.31 -26.29 4.56
N LYS A 186 3.66 -27.27 5.38
CA LYS A 186 4.95 -27.95 5.33
C LYS A 186 5.24 -28.46 3.92
N ASN A 187 6.37 -28.01 3.35
CA ASN A 187 6.80 -28.29 1.98
C ASN A 187 5.85 -27.81 0.85
N MET A 188 4.75 -27.12 1.16
CA MET A 188 3.73 -26.67 0.19
C MET A 188 3.72 -25.16 -0.06
N VAL A 189 4.62 -24.42 0.59
CA VAL A 189 4.74 -22.95 0.45
C VAL A 189 6.01 -22.58 -0.32
N ASP A 190 5.87 -21.71 -1.33
CA ASP A 190 6.97 -21.06 -2.05
C ASP A 190 7.39 -19.77 -1.32
N LYS A 191 8.64 -19.71 -0.88
CA LYS A 191 9.18 -18.60 -0.06
C LYS A 191 9.85 -17.50 -0.88
N ASP A 192 9.92 -17.64 -2.20
CA ASP A 192 10.68 -16.73 -3.07
C ASP A 192 9.77 -16.05 -4.11
N ARG A 193 8.95 -16.80 -4.84
CA ARG A 193 8.23 -16.25 -6.01
C ARG A 193 7.04 -15.39 -5.62
N VAL A 194 6.75 -14.38 -6.45
CA VAL A 194 5.53 -13.54 -6.35
C VAL A 194 4.27 -14.35 -6.69
N SER A 195 4.39 -15.29 -7.63
CA SER A 195 3.32 -16.17 -8.06
C SER A 195 3.85 -17.56 -8.36
N LEU A 196 2.96 -18.56 -8.27
CA LEU A 196 3.31 -19.94 -8.54
C LEU A 196 3.20 -20.23 -10.05
N PRO A 197 4.26 -20.75 -10.69
CA PRO A 197 4.16 -21.25 -12.05
C PRO A 197 3.06 -22.30 -12.22
N ILE A 198 2.58 -22.50 -13.45
CA ILE A 198 1.54 -23.49 -13.77
C ILE A 198 1.91 -24.87 -13.22
N ARG A 199 3.15 -25.32 -13.44
CA ARG A 199 3.66 -26.63 -12.99
C ARG A 199 4.33 -26.62 -11.60
N SER A 200 4.13 -25.57 -10.80
CA SER A 200 4.70 -25.50 -9.45
C SER A 200 4.22 -26.67 -8.58
N PRO A 201 5.12 -27.31 -7.80
CA PRO A 201 4.77 -28.33 -6.81
C PRO A 201 4.28 -27.73 -5.49
N LYS A 202 4.05 -26.42 -5.43
CA LYS A 202 3.57 -25.71 -4.23
C LYS A 202 2.09 -25.36 -4.35
N LEU A 203 1.42 -25.22 -3.21
CA LEU A 203 0.02 -24.76 -3.12
C LEU A 203 -0.08 -23.27 -2.90
N PHE A 204 0.80 -22.69 -2.08
CA PHE A 204 0.73 -21.29 -1.67
C PHE A 204 2.06 -20.58 -1.85
N THR A 205 2.03 -19.24 -1.88
CA THR A 205 3.21 -18.41 -1.66
C THR A 205 3.26 -17.98 -0.19
N LEU A 206 4.47 -17.73 0.33
CA LEU A 206 4.65 -17.23 1.69
C LEU A 206 3.88 -15.93 1.92
N SER A 207 3.89 -15.03 0.92
CA SER A 207 3.11 -13.79 0.96
C SER A 207 1.59 -13.99 1.07
N ALA A 208 1.04 -15.09 0.54
CA ALA A 208 -0.38 -15.43 0.69
C ALA A 208 -0.69 -15.93 2.10
N VAL A 209 0.13 -16.84 2.65
CA VAL A 209 -0.02 -17.35 4.02
C VAL A 209 0.15 -16.23 5.04
N TYR A 210 1.15 -15.37 4.85
CA TYR A 210 1.36 -14.19 5.66
C TYR A 210 0.16 -13.25 5.61
N GLY A 211 -0.34 -12.95 4.41
CA GLY A 211 -1.49 -12.08 4.23
C GLY A 211 -2.73 -12.59 4.94
N ALA A 212 -3.00 -13.89 4.84
CA ALA A 212 -4.14 -14.52 5.51
C ALA A 212 -3.98 -14.57 7.04
N SER A 213 -2.79 -14.92 7.52
CA SER A 213 -2.49 -14.97 8.96
C SER A 213 -2.56 -13.58 9.59
N ARG A 214 -2.14 -12.53 8.88
CA ARG A 214 -2.30 -11.14 9.33
C ARG A 214 -3.76 -10.78 9.55
N GLU A 215 -4.67 -11.18 8.65
CA GLU A 215 -6.09 -10.89 8.86
C GLU A 215 -6.70 -11.70 10.00
N LEU A 216 -6.19 -12.92 10.22
CA LEU A 216 -6.59 -13.78 11.33
C LEU A 216 -6.26 -13.16 12.68
N VAL A 217 -5.00 -12.74 12.91
CA VAL A 217 -4.52 -12.32 14.23
C VAL A 217 -4.35 -10.81 14.42
N GLY A 218 -4.29 -10.04 13.34
CA GLY A 218 -4.00 -8.60 13.39
C GLY A 218 -2.52 -8.28 13.64
N VAL A 219 -2.27 -7.25 14.46
CA VAL A 219 -0.92 -6.77 14.79
C VAL A 219 -0.29 -7.67 15.86
N VAL A 220 0.94 -8.11 15.59
CA VAL A 220 1.76 -8.91 16.52
C VAL A 220 2.78 -8.00 17.21
N THR A 221 2.88 -8.12 18.53
CA THR A 221 3.85 -7.43 19.37
C THR A 221 4.56 -8.43 20.27
N SER A 222 5.66 -8.03 20.91
CA SER A 222 6.38 -8.87 21.88
C SER A 222 5.50 -9.35 23.05
N ILE A 223 4.41 -8.63 23.36
CA ILE A 223 3.49 -8.97 24.45
C ILE A 223 2.52 -10.09 24.05
N ASN A 224 2.08 -10.13 22.80
CA ASN A 224 1.03 -11.05 22.35
C ASN A 224 1.52 -12.15 21.39
N GLN A 225 2.82 -12.19 21.09
CA GLN A 225 3.39 -13.10 20.10
C GLN A 225 3.08 -14.57 20.37
N ASP A 226 3.14 -15.03 21.62
CA ASP A 226 2.92 -16.44 21.96
C ASP A 226 1.46 -16.84 21.75
N GLU A 227 0.52 -16.00 22.20
CA GLU A 227 -0.92 -16.17 21.94
C GLU A 227 -1.21 -16.19 20.44
N LYS A 228 -0.62 -15.25 19.67
CA LYS A 228 -0.84 -15.20 18.21
C LYS A 228 -0.22 -16.40 17.50
N ALA A 229 0.93 -16.90 17.97
CA ALA A 229 1.58 -18.09 17.43
C ALA A 229 0.68 -19.32 17.61
N GLU A 230 0.11 -19.49 18.81
CA GLU A 230 -0.81 -20.58 19.10
C GLU A 230 -2.07 -20.51 18.22
N ILE A 231 -2.67 -19.31 18.10
CA ILE A 231 -3.85 -19.11 17.23
C ILE A 231 -3.53 -19.47 15.78
N ILE A 232 -2.42 -18.97 15.22
CA ILE A 232 -2.02 -19.24 13.83
C ILE A 232 -1.86 -20.75 13.60
N ASN A 233 -1.08 -21.42 14.45
CA ASN A 233 -0.80 -22.84 14.31
C ASN A 233 -2.08 -23.69 14.43
N ASN A 234 -2.86 -23.49 15.49
CA ASN A 234 -4.06 -24.28 15.75
C ASN A 234 -5.14 -24.03 14.69
N TYR A 235 -5.31 -22.79 14.27
CA TYR A 235 -6.32 -22.43 13.27
C TYR A 235 -6.01 -23.05 11.92
N TRP A 236 -4.78 -22.90 11.41
CA TRP A 236 -4.43 -23.43 10.09
C TRP A 236 -4.37 -24.96 10.06
N GLU A 237 -3.99 -25.61 11.16
CA GLU A 237 -4.08 -27.06 11.28
C GLU A 237 -5.55 -27.52 11.19
N ALA A 238 -6.46 -26.85 11.91
CA ALA A 238 -7.89 -27.16 11.86
C ALA A 238 -8.52 -26.88 10.49
N VAL A 239 -8.14 -25.78 9.81
CA VAL A 239 -8.58 -25.52 8.43
C VAL A 239 -8.09 -26.63 7.49
N GLY A 240 -6.82 -26.99 7.55
CA GLY A 240 -6.25 -28.06 6.73
C GLY A 240 -6.87 -29.42 7.00
N ALA A 241 -7.31 -29.66 8.24
CA ALA A 241 -8.05 -30.86 8.60
C ALA A 241 -9.45 -30.93 7.96
N ASN A 242 -10.04 -29.82 7.53
CA ASN A 242 -11.41 -29.77 7.00
C ASN A 242 -11.49 -29.48 5.49
N ILE A 243 -10.37 -29.25 4.80
CA ILE A 243 -10.33 -29.13 3.33
C ILE A 243 -9.73 -30.42 2.73
N ARG A 244 -10.59 -31.29 2.21
CA ARG A 244 -10.21 -32.61 1.70
C ARG A 244 -9.06 -32.57 0.70
N GLN A 245 -9.12 -31.68 -0.29
CA GLN A 245 -8.14 -31.61 -1.37
C GLN A 245 -6.73 -31.25 -0.85
N TRP A 246 -6.63 -30.50 0.24
CA TRP A 246 -5.35 -30.17 0.85
C TRP A 246 -4.68 -31.43 1.43
N LYS A 247 -5.45 -32.30 2.09
CA LYS A 247 -4.97 -33.62 2.56
C LYS A 247 -4.52 -34.52 1.42
N GLN A 248 -5.31 -34.57 0.34
CA GLN A 248 -4.97 -35.38 -0.84
C GLN A 248 -3.64 -34.95 -1.46
N VAL A 249 -3.34 -33.64 -1.47
CA VAL A 249 -2.03 -33.15 -1.92
C VAL A 249 -0.89 -33.58 -0.99
N GLN A 250 -1.09 -33.49 0.33
CA GLN A 250 -0.08 -33.94 1.30
C GLN A 250 0.22 -35.43 1.16
N GLN A 251 -0.80 -36.24 0.89
CA GLN A 251 -0.71 -37.69 0.70
C GLN A 251 -0.17 -38.07 -0.70
N GLY A 252 0.03 -37.10 -1.59
CA GLY A 252 0.49 -37.33 -2.96
C GLY A 252 -0.59 -37.84 -3.93
N GLU A 253 -1.84 -37.92 -3.50
CA GLU A 253 -2.98 -38.38 -4.31
C GLU A 253 -3.41 -37.34 -5.36
N LEU A 254 -3.23 -36.05 -5.05
CA LEU A 254 -3.57 -34.94 -5.93
C LEU A 254 -2.36 -34.05 -6.18
N ARG A 255 -2.11 -33.69 -7.44
CA ARG A 255 -1.02 -32.78 -7.79
C ARG A 255 -1.40 -31.33 -7.45
N PRO A 256 -0.52 -30.53 -6.84
CA PRO A 256 -0.77 -29.10 -6.55
C PRO A 256 -1.20 -28.28 -7.77
N SER A 257 -0.65 -28.57 -8.96
CA SER A 257 -1.03 -27.90 -10.20
C SER A 257 -2.45 -28.24 -10.65
N ALA A 258 -2.89 -29.50 -10.47
CA ALA A 258 -4.25 -29.93 -10.78
C ALA A 258 -5.24 -29.30 -9.80
N LEU A 259 -4.92 -29.32 -8.50
CA LEU A 259 -5.73 -28.66 -7.48
C LEU A 259 -5.94 -27.17 -7.81
N ARG A 260 -4.87 -26.43 -8.14
CA ARG A 260 -4.97 -25.00 -8.51
C ARG A 260 -5.79 -24.76 -9.79
N ALA A 261 -5.78 -25.70 -10.72
CA ALA A 261 -6.54 -25.62 -11.96
C ALA A 261 -8.05 -25.82 -11.73
N GLU A 262 -8.43 -26.66 -10.77
CA GLU A 262 -9.82 -27.08 -10.55
C GLU A 262 -10.52 -26.38 -9.40
N TYR A 263 -9.79 -25.92 -8.38
CA TYR A 263 -10.35 -25.42 -7.12
C TYR A 263 -9.92 -23.98 -6.80
N VAL A 264 -10.77 -23.25 -6.06
CA VAL A 264 -10.51 -21.85 -5.68
C VAL A 264 -9.65 -21.71 -4.40
N HIS A 265 -9.69 -22.69 -3.49
CA HIS A 265 -9.13 -22.55 -2.13
C HIS A 265 -7.60 -22.48 -2.03
N SER A 266 -6.86 -22.82 -3.09
CA SER A 266 -5.40 -22.64 -3.13
C SER A 266 -4.97 -21.23 -3.54
N HIS A 267 -5.91 -20.39 -3.96
CA HIS A 267 -5.59 -19.05 -4.46
C HIS A 267 -5.57 -18.04 -3.31
N ALA A 268 -4.65 -17.08 -3.40
CA ALA A 268 -4.39 -16.13 -2.32
C ALA A 268 -5.63 -15.32 -1.87
N VAL A 269 -6.57 -15.05 -2.77
CA VAL A 269 -7.83 -14.36 -2.45
C VAL A 269 -8.72 -15.16 -1.50
N VAL A 270 -8.81 -16.48 -1.71
CA VAL A 270 -9.61 -17.38 -0.87
C VAL A 270 -8.88 -17.67 0.43
N LEU A 271 -7.56 -17.89 0.39
CA LEU A 271 -6.77 -18.08 1.61
C LEU A 271 -6.88 -16.85 2.54
N TRP A 272 -6.82 -15.64 1.97
CA TRP A 272 -7.07 -14.39 2.70
C TRP A 272 -8.49 -14.35 3.28
N GLY A 273 -9.49 -14.75 2.49
CA GLY A 273 -10.88 -14.83 2.93
C GLY A 273 -11.09 -15.80 4.09
N ILE A 274 -10.44 -16.96 4.06
CA ILE A 274 -10.43 -17.94 5.16
C ILE A 274 -9.83 -17.32 6.42
N GLY A 275 -8.66 -16.68 6.34
CA GLY A 275 -8.04 -16.02 7.49
C GLY A 275 -8.91 -14.91 8.10
N ALA A 276 -9.49 -14.05 7.26
CA ALA A 276 -10.39 -12.99 7.70
C ALA A 276 -11.68 -13.53 8.35
N MET A 277 -12.27 -14.59 7.78
CA MET A 277 -13.40 -15.31 8.39
C MET A 277 -13.00 -15.94 9.72
N GLY A 278 -11.80 -16.52 9.81
CA GLY A 278 -11.26 -17.12 11.02
C GLY A 278 -11.19 -16.17 12.20
N LYS A 279 -10.83 -14.90 11.96
CA LYS A 279 -10.86 -13.86 12.99
C LYS A 279 -12.26 -13.69 13.59
N ALA A 280 -13.26 -13.53 12.72
CA ALA A 280 -14.65 -13.38 13.17
C ALA A 280 -15.14 -14.63 13.90
N LEU A 281 -14.78 -15.81 13.39
CA LEU A 281 -15.13 -17.09 14.00
C LEU A 281 -14.56 -17.26 15.41
N ILE A 282 -13.28 -16.95 15.62
CA ILE A 282 -12.63 -17.05 16.94
C ILE A 282 -13.23 -16.03 17.93
N GLN A 283 -13.58 -14.83 17.45
CA GLN A 283 -14.20 -13.80 18.28
C GLN A 283 -15.61 -14.19 18.73
N GLU A 284 -16.41 -14.76 17.83
CA GLU A 284 -17.79 -15.16 18.12
C GLU A 284 -17.85 -16.47 18.93
N TYR A 285 -16.91 -17.39 18.68
CA TYR A 285 -16.91 -18.75 19.23
C TYR A 285 -15.57 -19.12 19.90
N PRO A 286 -15.12 -18.39 20.93
CA PRO A 286 -13.76 -18.52 21.48
C PRO A 286 -13.45 -19.92 22.04
N THR A 287 -14.47 -20.67 22.49
CA THR A 287 -14.30 -21.99 23.11
C THR A 287 -14.54 -23.18 22.19
N ASN A 288 -15.17 -22.99 21.02
CA ASN A 288 -15.56 -24.10 20.15
C ASN A 288 -15.43 -23.82 18.64
N TRP A 289 -14.70 -22.77 18.24
CA TRP A 289 -14.50 -22.42 16.83
C TRP A 289 -13.96 -23.57 15.97
N GLN A 290 -13.12 -24.46 16.51
CA GLN A 290 -12.58 -25.62 15.77
C GLN A 290 -13.69 -26.52 15.22
N SER A 291 -14.72 -26.77 16.04
CA SER A 291 -15.85 -27.62 15.64
C SER A 291 -16.67 -27.00 14.51
N LYS A 292 -16.75 -25.66 14.46
CA LYS A 292 -17.44 -24.94 13.39
C LYS A 292 -16.72 -25.07 12.05
N LEU A 293 -15.40 -25.24 12.04
CA LEU A 293 -14.61 -25.43 10.82
C LEU A 293 -14.93 -26.72 10.05
N THR A 294 -15.65 -27.66 10.65
CA THR A 294 -16.14 -28.86 9.94
C THR A 294 -16.98 -28.50 8.73
N GLN A 295 -17.74 -27.41 8.77
CA GLN A 295 -18.56 -26.94 7.64
C GLN A 295 -17.74 -26.58 6.38
N LEU A 296 -16.42 -26.38 6.50
CA LEU A 296 -15.55 -26.19 5.32
C LEU A 296 -15.56 -27.40 4.38
N SER A 297 -15.87 -28.60 4.88
CA SER A 297 -15.98 -29.81 4.06
C SER A 297 -17.19 -29.80 3.13
N ASP A 298 -18.21 -29.02 3.46
CA ASP A 298 -19.50 -28.99 2.75
C ASP A 298 -19.51 -27.97 1.62
N ILE A 299 -18.49 -27.11 1.54
CA ILE A 299 -18.35 -26.09 0.51
C ILE A 299 -17.87 -26.73 -0.80
N ASP A 300 -18.59 -26.45 -1.90
CA ASP A 300 -18.12 -26.81 -3.24
C ASP A 300 -17.03 -25.84 -3.72
N TRP A 301 -15.78 -26.23 -3.49
CA TRP A 301 -14.60 -25.44 -3.85
C TRP A 301 -14.26 -25.42 -5.35
N ARG A 302 -15.00 -26.14 -6.20
CA ARG A 302 -14.68 -26.23 -7.63
C ARG A 302 -14.89 -24.90 -8.33
N ARG A 303 -13.97 -24.54 -9.22
CA ARG A 303 -14.06 -23.36 -10.10
C ARG A 303 -15.25 -23.41 -11.06
N THR A 304 -15.80 -24.60 -11.31
CA THR A 304 -17.02 -24.78 -12.08
C THR A 304 -18.29 -24.43 -11.30
N SER A 305 -18.22 -24.29 -9.97
CA SER A 305 -19.36 -23.84 -9.18
C SER A 305 -19.65 -22.37 -9.50
N LYS A 306 -20.91 -22.09 -9.88
CA LYS A 306 -21.37 -20.73 -10.21
C LYS A 306 -21.32 -19.80 -8.99
N GLU A 307 -21.31 -20.36 -7.79
CA GLU A 307 -21.30 -19.59 -6.54
C GLU A 307 -20.03 -18.73 -6.37
N TRP A 308 -18.93 -19.07 -7.04
CA TRP A 308 -17.69 -18.30 -6.98
C TRP A 308 -17.65 -17.11 -7.93
N GLN A 309 -18.58 -17.03 -8.89
CA GLN A 309 -18.71 -15.90 -9.81
C GLN A 309 -19.14 -14.65 -9.05
N GLY A 310 -18.48 -13.52 -9.29
CA GLY A 310 -18.72 -12.29 -8.52
C GLY A 310 -18.14 -12.30 -7.10
N VAL A 311 -17.78 -13.47 -6.57
CA VAL A 311 -17.10 -13.62 -5.26
C VAL A 311 -15.59 -13.49 -5.42
N CYS A 312 -14.97 -14.46 -6.11
CA CYS A 312 -13.54 -14.50 -6.38
C CYS A 312 -13.20 -14.88 -7.82
N MET A 313 -14.22 -15.18 -8.64
CA MET A 313 -14.08 -15.50 -10.06
C MET A 313 -14.81 -14.50 -10.94
N GLN A 314 -14.23 -14.27 -12.12
CA GLN A 314 -14.87 -13.59 -13.24
C GLN A 314 -14.63 -14.42 -14.50
N GLY A 315 -15.67 -15.13 -14.95
CA GLY A 315 -15.52 -16.14 -16.00
C GLY A 315 -14.62 -17.27 -15.51
N THR A 316 -13.51 -17.51 -16.20
CA THR A 316 -12.53 -18.53 -15.78
C THR A 316 -11.45 -17.97 -14.85
N ASP A 317 -11.30 -16.65 -14.74
CA ASP A 317 -10.20 -16.03 -14.03
C ASP A 317 -10.47 -15.92 -12.52
N ILE A 318 -9.40 -16.09 -11.74
CA ILE A 318 -9.40 -15.80 -10.30
C ILE A 318 -8.97 -14.34 -10.11
N VAL A 319 -9.83 -13.54 -9.48
CA VAL A 319 -9.59 -12.11 -9.28
C VAL A 319 -9.06 -11.88 -7.87
N ASN A 320 -7.87 -11.28 -7.75
CA ASN A 320 -7.23 -11.00 -6.47
C ASN A 320 -7.07 -9.49 -6.22
N ARG A 321 -8.19 -8.80 -5.99
CA ARG A 321 -8.24 -7.37 -5.63
C ARG A 321 -8.69 -7.20 -4.18
N SER A 322 -8.43 -6.02 -3.61
CA SER A 322 -8.81 -5.70 -2.22
C SER A 322 -10.30 -5.89 -1.95
N GLN A 323 -11.16 -5.39 -2.84
CA GLN A 323 -12.62 -5.57 -2.73
C GLN A 323 -13.02 -7.05 -2.82
N THR A 324 -12.47 -7.78 -3.79
CA THR A 324 -12.73 -9.21 -3.99
C THR A 324 -12.36 -10.04 -2.77
N ARG A 325 -11.25 -9.72 -2.10
CA ARG A 325 -10.85 -10.37 -0.84
C ARG A 325 -11.90 -10.20 0.27
N LYS A 326 -12.40 -8.97 0.45
CA LYS A 326 -13.46 -8.69 1.44
C LYS A 326 -14.76 -9.41 1.11
N ILE A 327 -15.17 -9.39 -0.17
CA ILE A 327 -16.33 -10.12 -0.66
C ILE A 327 -16.17 -11.64 -0.41
N THR A 328 -14.99 -12.19 -0.69
CA THR A 328 -14.68 -13.60 -0.45
C THR A 328 -14.77 -13.94 1.04
N ALA A 329 -14.22 -13.10 1.94
CA ALA A 329 -14.34 -13.30 3.37
C ALA A 329 -15.81 -13.27 3.85
N LEU A 330 -16.62 -12.34 3.34
CA LEU A 330 -18.04 -12.26 3.64
C LEU A 330 -18.80 -13.49 3.12
N PHE A 331 -18.50 -13.93 1.89
CA PHE A 331 -19.11 -15.13 1.33
C PHE A 331 -18.75 -16.38 2.14
N MET A 332 -17.51 -16.50 2.62
CA MET A 332 -17.11 -17.54 3.56
C MET A 332 -17.89 -17.44 4.87
N LYS A 333 -18.04 -16.24 5.44
CA LYS A 333 -18.84 -16.00 6.65
C LYS A 333 -20.28 -16.48 6.48
N TYR A 334 -20.90 -16.17 5.34
CA TYR A 334 -22.23 -16.67 4.95
C TYR A 334 -22.30 -18.19 4.86
N LYS A 335 -21.34 -18.82 4.15
CA LYS A 335 -21.29 -20.28 3.97
C LYS A 335 -21.11 -21.05 5.28
N MET A 336 -20.46 -20.44 6.27
CA MET A 336 -20.25 -20.99 7.61
C MET A 336 -21.45 -20.75 8.56
N GLY A 337 -22.52 -20.12 8.07
CA GLY A 337 -23.74 -19.86 8.84
C GLY A 337 -23.56 -18.84 9.97
N PHE A 338 -22.59 -17.93 9.86
CA PHE A 338 -22.38 -16.90 10.87
C PHE A 338 -23.43 -15.77 10.77
N PRO A 339 -23.76 -15.11 11.90
CA PRO A 339 -24.62 -13.94 11.88
C PRO A 339 -24.07 -12.85 10.95
N LEU A 340 -24.91 -12.39 10.03
CA LEU A 340 -24.62 -11.29 9.12
C LEU A 340 -25.35 -10.04 9.59
N THR A 341 -24.74 -8.87 9.40
CA THR A 341 -25.45 -7.60 9.55
C THR A 341 -26.40 -7.40 8.36
N SER A 342 -27.41 -6.54 8.49
CA SER A 342 -28.35 -6.28 7.38
C SER A 342 -27.66 -5.78 6.10
N SER A 343 -26.57 -5.02 6.23
CA SER A 343 -25.76 -4.60 5.08
C SER A 343 -25.00 -5.75 4.43
N GLU A 344 -24.48 -6.69 5.23
CA GLU A 344 -23.80 -7.89 4.75
C GLU A 344 -24.77 -8.85 4.05
N GLU A 345 -25.98 -9.04 4.61
CA GLU A 345 -27.04 -9.84 4.01
C GLU A 345 -27.44 -9.30 2.64
N ASN A 346 -27.66 -7.98 2.53
CA ASN A 346 -28.00 -7.36 1.25
C ASN A 346 -26.88 -7.55 0.23
N LEU A 347 -25.62 -7.39 0.63
CA LEU A 347 -24.48 -7.61 -0.26
C LEU A 347 -24.40 -9.08 -0.72
N ILE A 348 -24.68 -10.05 0.15
CA ILE A 348 -24.76 -11.47 -0.24
C ILE A 348 -25.87 -11.72 -1.25
N LYS A 349 -27.06 -11.13 -1.05
CA LYS A 349 -28.18 -11.26 -2.00
C LYS A 349 -27.82 -10.71 -3.38
N VAL A 350 -27.13 -9.56 -3.43
CA VAL A 350 -26.60 -8.97 -4.66
C VAL A 350 -25.58 -9.90 -5.33
N ILE A 351 -24.59 -10.39 -4.59
CA ILE A 351 -23.55 -11.31 -5.11
C ILE A 351 -24.17 -12.58 -5.70
N ARG A 352 -25.23 -13.10 -5.07
CA ARG A 352 -25.93 -14.31 -5.50
C ARG A 352 -26.95 -14.05 -6.62
N GLY A 353 -27.15 -12.80 -7.01
CA GLY A 353 -28.15 -12.39 -8.01
C GLY A 353 -29.60 -12.61 -7.55
N GLU A 354 -29.84 -12.67 -6.25
CA GLU A 354 -31.18 -12.81 -5.65
C GLU A 354 -31.94 -11.48 -5.63
N ILE A 355 -31.18 -10.38 -5.55
CA ILE A 355 -31.68 -9.02 -5.73
C ILE A 355 -30.75 -8.38 -6.75
N GLU A 356 -31.32 -7.60 -7.67
CA GLU A 356 -30.49 -6.77 -8.54
C GLU A 356 -29.64 -5.86 -7.67
N ASP A 357 -28.39 -5.70 -8.05
CA ASP A 357 -27.59 -4.66 -7.44
C ASP A 357 -28.33 -3.34 -7.71
N GLU A 358 -28.92 -2.72 -6.69
CA GLU A 358 -29.42 -1.34 -6.82
C GLU A 358 -28.26 -0.39 -7.19
N THR A 359 -27.01 -0.87 -7.08
CA THR A 359 -25.81 -0.26 -7.64
C THR A 359 -25.38 -0.74 -9.04
N ILE A 360 -26.22 -1.48 -9.76
CA ILE A 360 -26.16 -1.73 -11.22
C ILE A 360 -27.54 -1.44 -11.86
N GLY A 361 -28.40 -0.70 -11.16
CA GLY A 361 -29.50 0.00 -11.80
C GLY A 361 -28.92 1.10 -12.70
N ASN A 362 -28.89 0.86 -14.01
CA ASN A 362 -29.14 1.95 -14.95
C ASN A 362 -30.55 2.45 -14.63
N SER A 363 -30.65 3.38 -13.68
CA SER A 363 -31.76 4.30 -13.70
C SER A 363 -31.81 4.87 -15.11
N GLY A 364 -32.96 4.83 -15.76
CA GLY A 364 -33.13 5.33 -17.14
C GLY A 364 -32.76 6.80 -17.34
N ASP A 365 -32.27 7.48 -16.29
CA ASP A 365 -31.76 8.85 -16.26
C ASP A 365 -30.22 8.96 -16.37
N GLY A 366 -29.47 7.85 -16.43
CA GLY A 366 -28.02 7.82 -16.62
C GLY A 366 -27.17 8.22 -15.41
N LYS A 367 -27.75 8.23 -14.19
CA LYS A 367 -27.03 8.59 -12.96
C LYS A 367 -26.31 7.36 -12.35
N PRO A 368 -25.09 7.54 -11.81
CA PRO A 368 -24.34 6.43 -11.23
C PRO A 368 -24.95 5.96 -9.89
N PRO A 369 -24.78 4.69 -9.54
CA PRO A 369 -25.30 4.06 -8.33
C PRO A 369 -25.20 4.81 -7.00
N TYR A 370 -24.03 5.41 -6.72
CA TYR A 370 -23.80 6.15 -5.48
C TYR A 370 -24.71 7.38 -5.37
N TYR A 371 -25.24 7.86 -6.50
CA TYR A 371 -26.01 9.09 -6.62
C TYR A 371 -27.24 9.04 -5.73
N TYR A 372 -28.03 7.96 -5.77
CA TYR A 372 -29.26 7.85 -4.99
C TYR A 372 -29.02 7.67 -3.49
N ASN A 373 -27.94 7.00 -3.10
CA ASN A 373 -27.56 6.86 -1.70
C ASN A 373 -27.26 8.23 -1.08
N TYR A 374 -26.47 9.06 -1.77
CA TYR A 374 -26.21 10.43 -1.32
C TYR A 374 -27.44 11.33 -1.42
N LEU A 375 -28.30 11.15 -2.43
CA LEU A 375 -29.57 11.88 -2.56
C LEU A 375 -30.47 11.70 -1.33
N GLN A 376 -30.64 10.45 -0.88
CA GLN A 376 -31.46 10.13 0.30
C GLN A 376 -30.88 10.68 1.61
N GLN A 377 -29.59 11.00 1.64
CA GLN A 377 -28.93 11.60 2.80
C GLN A 377 -29.08 13.12 2.87
N ILE A 378 -29.60 13.77 1.80
CA ILE A 378 -29.92 15.20 1.83
C ILE A 378 -31.08 15.42 2.81
N GLY A 379 -30.85 16.24 3.84
CA GLY A 379 -31.80 16.49 4.92
C GLY A 379 -31.42 15.83 6.25
N ASN A 380 -30.54 14.82 6.25
CA ASN A 380 -29.90 14.36 7.48
C ASN A 380 -28.80 15.35 7.88
N PRO A 381 -28.89 16.06 9.02
CA PRO A 381 -27.93 17.11 9.40
C PRO A 381 -26.50 16.59 9.60
N ASP A 382 -26.34 15.31 9.91
CA ASP A 382 -25.03 14.71 10.17
C ASP A 382 -24.37 14.10 8.94
N SER A 383 -25.12 13.97 7.84
CA SER A 383 -24.56 13.46 6.59
C SER A 383 -23.57 14.44 5.96
N MET A 384 -22.56 13.89 5.29
CA MET A 384 -21.54 14.69 4.61
C MET A 384 -22.17 15.61 3.54
N ILE A 385 -23.13 15.10 2.77
CA ILE A 385 -23.79 15.88 1.71
C ILE A 385 -24.59 17.07 2.26
N SER A 386 -25.30 16.91 3.37
CA SER A 386 -26.04 18.02 4.02
C SER A 386 -25.09 19.05 4.64
N ARG A 387 -23.95 18.62 5.18
CA ARG A 387 -22.91 19.53 5.70
C ARG A 387 -22.26 20.33 4.57
N MET A 388 -21.95 19.68 3.44
CA MET A 388 -21.43 20.37 2.25
C MET A 388 -22.45 21.36 1.68
N GLN A 389 -23.71 20.96 1.55
CA GLN A 389 -24.79 21.82 1.09
C GLN A 389 -24.94 23.07 1.98
N ARG A 390 -24.96 22.89 3.32
CA ARG A 390 -25.02 24.01 4.27
C ARG A 390 -23.80 24.91 4.19
N CYS A 391 -22.61 24.34 4.04
CA CYS A 391 -21.38 25.10 3.87
C CYS A 391 -21.45 26.00 2.63
N ILE A 392 -21.83 25.45 1.48
CA ILE A 392 -21.95 26.20 0.22
C ILE A 392 -23.05 27.26 0.32
N LYS A 393 -24.20 26.91 0.92
CA LYS A 393 -25.32 27.84 1.16
C LYS A 393 -24.91 29.02 2.05
N GLY A 394 -24.18 28.77 3.14
CA GLY A 394 -23.71 29.82 4.05
C GLY A 394 -22.75 30.81 3.42
N HIS A 395 -21.95 30.38 2.44
CA HIS A 395 -20.96 31.23 1.77
C HIS A 395 -21.46 31.87 0.47
N LYS A 396 -22.62 31.42 -0.07
CA LYS A 396 -23.18 31.74 -1.39
C LYS A 396 -22.30 31.31 -2.58
N GLN A 397 -20.99 31.46 -2.46
CA GLN A 397 -19.96 31.00 -3.40
C GLN A 397 -18.71 30.56 -2.63
N ILE A 398 -18.15 29.40 -2.97
CA ILE A 398 -16.94 28.88 -2.31
C ILE A 398 -16.06 28.08 -3.27
N SER A 399 -14.73 28.19 -3.13
CA SER A 399 -13.78 27.37 -3.90
C SER A 399 -13.75 25.92 -3.40
N TYR A 400 -13.36 24.99 -4.28
CA TYR A 400 -13.17 23.59 -3.92
C TYR A 400 -12.19 23.42 -2.76
N GLU A 401 -11.06 24.12 -2.82
CA GLU A 401 -10.03 24.09 -1.78
C GLU A 401 -10.58 24.54 -0.41
N ASN A 402 -11.23 25.71 -0.37
CA ASN A 402 -11.79 26.25 0.88
C ASN A 402 -12.89 25.35 1.45
N MET A 403 -13.77 24.82 0.58
CA MET A 403 -14.81 23.88 1.01
C MET A 403 -14.18 22.60 1.60
N THR A 404 -13.18 22.01 0.92
CA THR A 404 -12.52 20.80 1.43
C THR A 404 -11.78 21.04 2.75
N LYS A 405 -11.16 22.22 2.91
CA LYS A 405 -10.50 22.63 4.14
C LYS A 405 -11.49 22.74 5.30
N ILE A 406 -12.65 23.38 5.09
CA ILE A 406 -13.72 23.44 6.11
C ILE A 406 -14.22 22.04 6.46
N MET A 407 -14.43 21.18 5.47
CA MET A 407 -14.89 19.80 5.70
C MET A 407 -13.87 18.96 6.50
N GLN A 408 -12.58 19.23 6.32
CA GLN A 408 -11.50 18.62 7.11
C GLN A 408 -11.44 19.19 8.52
N GLU A 409 -11.32 20.50 8.67
CA GLU A 409 -11.06 21.18 9.94
C GLU A 409 -12.26 21.12 10.89
N GLN A 410 -13.48 21.29 10.35
CA GLN A 410 -14.69 21.38 11.18
C GLN A 410 -15.37 20.03 11.40
N TYR A 411 -15.21 19.10 10.46
CA TYR A 411 -15.97 17.84 10.46
C TYR A 411 -15.10 16.57 10.33
N GLY A 412 -13.78 16.69 10.21
CA GLY A 412 -12.85 15.56 10.20
C GLY A 412 -12.86 14.71 8.93
N TYR A 413 -13.48 15.17 7.83
CA TYR A 413 -13.59 14.39 6.60
C TYR A 413 -12.30 14.40 5.78
N GLN A 414 -11.81 13.22 5.38
CA GLN A 414 -10.65 13.09 4.48
C GLN A 414 -11.06 13.35 3.02
N ILE A 415 -10.16 13.98 2.24
CA ILE A 415 -10.37 14.16 0.79
C ILE A 415 -10.41 12.78 0.14
N SER A 416 -11.57 12.41 -0.40
CA SER A 416 -11.84 11.07 -0.91
C SER A 416 -12.84 11.13 -2.07
N GLY A 417 -13.04 10.00 -2.75
CA GLY A 417 -14.06 9.85 -3.80
C GLY A 417 -15.48 10.20 -3.34
N SER A 418 -15.74 10.17 -2.02
CA SER A 418 -17.02 10.54 -1.43
C SER A 418 -17.37 12.02 -1.59
N ILE A 419 -16.40 12.94 -1.53
CA ILE A 419 -16.65 14.39 -1.72
C ILE A 419 -17.06 14.66 -3.18
N ALA A 420 -16.38 14.02 -4.13
CA ALA A 420 -16.72 14.11 -5.55
C ALA A 420 -18.12 13.57 -5.83
N ALA A 421 -18.51 12.48 -5.16
CA ALA A 421 -19.86 11.91 -5.24
C ALA A 421 -20.92 12.90 -4.74
N CYS A 422 -20.72 13.53 -3.57
CA CYS A 422 -21.64 14.56 -3.05
C CYS A 422 -21.79 15.76 -4.00
N ILE A 423 -20.69 16.25 -4.58
CA ILE A 423 -20.72 17.36 -5.55
C ILE A 423 -21.55 16.98 -6.78
N ALA A 424 -21.38 15.76 -7.29
CA ALA A 424 -22.14 15.28 -8.44
C ALA A 424 -23.64 15.25 -8.16
N VAL A 425 -24.06 14.83 -6.96
CA VAL A 425 -25.47 14.84 -6.54
C VAL A 425 -25.99 16.26 -6.35
N LEU A 426 -25.29 17.11 -5.60
CA LEU A 426 -25.72 18.49 -5.38
C LEU A 426 -25.83 19.29 -6.69
N LYS A 427 -24.95 19.01 -7.66
CA LYS A 427 -25.02 19.61 -8.99
C LYS A 427 -26.21 19.07 -9.79
N GLY A 428 -26.39 17.75 -9.82
CA GLY A 428 -27.45 17.12 -10.61
C GLY A 428 -28.86 17.35 -10.07
N GLU A 429 -28.99 17.67 -8.77
CA GLU A 429 -30.24 18.10 -8.14
C GLU A 429 -30.38 19.64 -8.03
N GLU A 430 -29.53 20.39 -8.74
CA GLU A 430 -29.61 21.85 -8.85
C GLU A 430 -29.54 22.60 -7.50
N TYR A 431 -28.86 22.04 -6.50
CA TYR A 431 -28.51 22.78 -5.29
C TYR A 431 -27.35 23.74 -5.52
N ILE A 432 -26.45 23.37 -6.43
CA ILE A 432 -25.23 24.14 -6.73
C ILE A 432 -24.96 24.20 -8.24
N LYS A 433 -24.33 25.29 -8.68
CA LYS A 433 -23.67 25.42 -9.97
C LYS A 433 -22.16 25.28 -9.77
N VAL A 434 -21.50 24.57 -10.68
CA VAL A 434 -20.04 24.39 -10.67
C VAL A 434 -19.43 25.15 -11.83
N GLU A 435 -18.50 26.05 -11.55
CA GLU A 435 -17.73 26.80 -12.55
C GLU A 435 -16.23 26.51 -12.40
N GLY A 436 -15.46 26.64 -13.48
CA GLY A 436 -14.02 26.33 -13.51
C GLY A 436 -13.69 24.83 -13.66
N ARG A 437 -12.40 24.51 -13.66
CA ARG A 437 -11.85 23.14 -13.76
C ARG A 437 -10.69 22.95 -12.78
N GLY A 438 -10.40 21.71 -12.41
CA GLY A 438 -9.23 21.41 -11.58
C GLY A 438 -9.32 22.01 -10.17
N ALA A 439 -8.29 22.74 -9.75
CA ALA A 439 -8.18 23.41 -8.45
C ALA A 439 -9.01 24.71 -8.39
N ASP A 440 -9.24 25.37 -9.53
CA ASP A 440 -9.99 26.64 -9.63
C ASP A 440 -11.51 26.46 -9.62
N ARG A 441 -12.00 25.28 -9.21
CA ARG A 441 -13.43 24.97 -9.18
C ARG A 441 -14.13 25.83 -8.12
N GLN A 442 -15.21 26.50 -8.53
CA GLN A 442 -16.09 27.30 -7.68
C GLN A 442 -17.47 26.66 -7.60
N PHE A 443 -18.06 26.65 -6.40
CA PHE A 443 -19.40 26.16 -6.13
C PHE A 443 -20.29 27.34 -5.74
N ILE A 444 -21.33 27.58 -6.55
CA ILE A 444 -22.29 28.67 -6.38
C ILE A 444 -23.61 28.05 -5.92
N CYS A 445 -24.18 28.56 -4.84
CA CYS A 445 -25.47 28.09 -4.34
C CYS A 445 -26.61 28.53 -5.28
N LEU A 446 -27.52 27.61 -5.62
CA LEU A 446 -28.67 27.89 -6.49
C LEU A 446 -30.01 27.93 -5.75
N ARG A 447 -30.06 27.44 -4.50
CA ARG A 447 -31.27 27.40 -3.68
C ARG A 447 -31.03 28.12 -2.36
N ASP A 448 -31.90 29.09 -2.06
CA ASP A 448 -31.84 29.89 -0.82
C ASP A 448 -32.34 29.17 0.43
#